data_AF-A0AAU2WSN2-F1
#
_entry.id   AF-A0AAU2WSN2-F1
#
_cell.length_a   1.000
_cell.length_b   1.000
_cell.length_c   1.000
_cell.angle_alpha   90.00
_cell.angle_beta   90.00
_cell.angle_gamma   90.00
#
_symmetry.space_group_name_H-M   'P 1'
#
loop_
_entity.id
_entity.type
_entity.pdbx_description
1 polymer ?
#
loop_
_entity_poly.entity_id
_entity_poly.type
_entity_poly.pdbx_seq_one_letter_code
_entity_poly.pdbx_strand_id
1 'polypeptide(L)'
;MSVPALVFGFGAHPEIDDGPEFERMVDQADRDGLDLFSLSDHPYAGARLDAYAAIGFLLGRTRRIAGLANVTNLPTRPAPMLARTVAAPPVWTGSVGRRSLAATGRVADGWIPGHAADWLSERYRTSRPVTGG
;
A
#
# COMPACT_ATOMS: atom_id res chain seq x y z
N MET A 1 -24.24 9.45 2.54
CA MET A 1 -23.08 8.63 2.96
C MET A 1 -21.86 9.49 2.72
N SER A 2 -21.04 9.73 3.74
CA SER A 2 -19.77 10.44 3.55
C SER A 2 -18.91 9.61 2.61
N VAL A 3 -18.37 10.22 1.55
CA VAL A 3 -17.33 9.56 0.74
C VAL A 3 -16.17 9.23 1.69
N PRO A 4 -15.59 8.02 1.65
CA PRO A 4 -14.39 7.71 2.42
C PRO A 4 -13.30 8.74 2.10
N ALA A 5 -12.55 9.16 3.11
CA ALA A 5 -11.42 10.05 2.90
C ALA A 5 -10.45 9.38 1.93
N LEU A 6 -10.11 10.07 0.84
CA LEU A 6 -9.22 9.53 -0.17
C LEU A 6 -7.83 9.28 0.42
N VAL A 7 -7.33 8.06 0.29
CA VAL A 7 -6.00 7.69 0.81
C VAL A 7 -4.92 7.78 -0.25
N PHE A 8 -3.71 8.11 0.19
CA PHE A 8 -2.51 8.27 -0.61
C PHE A 8 -1.41 7.34 -0.10
N GLY A 9 -0.89 6.49 -0.98
CA GLY A 9 0.20 5.57 -0.64
C GLY A 9 1.13 5.29 -1.81
N PHE A 10 2.07 4.38 -1.58
CA PHE A 10 2.98 3.85 -2.59
C PHE A 10 3.07 2.32 -2.52
N GLY A 11 3.48 1.70 -3.62
CA GLY A 11 3.76 0.25 -3.69
C GLY A 11 5.25 -0.01 -3.88
N ALA A 12 5.77 -1.01 -3.19
CA ALA A 12 7.16 -1.44 -3.28
C ALA A 12 7.27 -2.96 -3.49
N HIS A 13 8.37 -3.37 -4.11
CA HIS A 13 8.70 -4.77 -4.38
C HIS A 13 10.17 -5.08 -4.02
N PRO A 14 10.58 -4.81 -2.77
CA PRO A 14 11.97 -4.92 -2.37
C PRO A 14 12.48 -6.37 -2.43
N GLU A 15 13.70 -6.51 -2.90
CA GLU A 15 14.51 -7.70 -2.65
C GLU A 15 15.19 -7.58 -1.27
N ILE A 16 15.80 -8.67 -0.79
CA ILE A 16 16.47 -8.72 0.50
C ILE A 16 17.55 -7.63 0.61
N ASP A 17 18.28 -7.39 -0.47
CA ASP A 17 19.36 -6.40 -0.52
C ASP A 17 18.84 -4.94 -0.47
N ASP A 18 17.57 -4.71 -0.82
CA ASP A 18 16.93 -3.39 -0.79
C ASP A 18 16.42 -3.01 0.61
N GLY A 19 16.46 -3.94 1.58
CA GLY A 19 15.86 -3.79 2.91
C GLY A 19 16.15 -2.43 3.59
N PRO A 20 17.43 -2.03 3.74
CA PRO A 20 17.77 -0.75 4.39
C PRO A 20 17.28 0.49 3.65
N GLU A 21 17.14 0.44 2.33
CA GLU A 21 16.57 1.55 1.55
C GLU A 21 15.05 1.57 1.70
N PHE A 22 14.42 0.40 1.63
CA PHE A 22 12.98 0.26 1.81
C PHE A 22 12.52 0.74 3.20
N GLU A 23 13.26 0.41 4.26
CA GLU A 23 13.02 0.93 5.61
C GLU A 23 13.07 2.47 5.64
N ARG A 24 14.12 3.08 5.07
CA ARG A 24 14.26 4.55 5.02
C ARG A 24 13.11 5.20 4.26
N MET A 25 12.65 4.57 3.19
CA MET A 25 11.54 5.04 2.38
C MET A 25 10.22 5.03 3.16
N VAL A 26 9.93 3.96 3.90
CA VAL A 26 8.72 3.85 4.73
C VAL A 26 8.77 4.83 5.90
N ASP A 27 9.93 4.97 6.56
CA ASP A 27 10.14 5.96 7.63
C ASP A 27 9.94 7.40 7.11
N GLN A 28 10.31 7.67 5.86
CA GLN A 28 10.08 8.97 5.21
C GLN A 28 8.60 9.18 4.88
N ALA A 29 7.93 8.18 4.30
CA ALA A 29 6.52 8.25 3.97
C ALA A 29 5.61 8.47 5.20
N ASP A 30 5.93 7.84 6.33
CA ASP A 30 5.24 8.06 7.61
C ASP A 30 5.39 9.51 8.10
N ARG A 31 6.59 10.10 7.93
CA ARG A 31 6.87 11.50 8.29
C ARG A 31 6.16 12.49 7.36
N ASP A 32 6.09 12.17 6.08
CA ASP A 32 5.46 13.00 5.03
C ASP A 32 3.92 12.91 5.03
N GLY A 33 3.34 12.00 5.82
CA GLY A 33 1.90 11.88 5.98
C GLY A 33 1.23 11.16 4.81
N LEU A 34 1.87 10.10 4.31
CA LEU A 34 1.19 9.10 3.48
C LEU A 34 0.33 8.20 4.38
N ASP A 35 -0.79 7.74 3.84
CA ASP A 35 -1.77 6.95 4.56
C ASP A 35 -1.38 5.47 4.58
N LEU A 36 -0.71 4.98 3.53
CA LEU A 36 -0.30 3.58 3.44
C LEU A 36 0.95 3.33 2.59
N PHE A 37 1.58 2.19 2.81
CA PHE A 37 2.46 1.53 1.84
C PHE A 37 1.94 0.13 1.52
N SER A 38 2.35 -0.44 0.39
CA SER A 38 1.99 -1.80 0.00
C SER A 38 3.18 -2.62 -0.48
N LEU A 39 3.12 -3.93 -0.22
CA LEU A 39 4.14 -4.92 -0.58
C LEU A 39 3.53 -6.07 -1.36
N SER A 40 4.17 -6.53 -2.42
CA SER A 40 3.71 -7.76 -3.09
C SER A 40 4.13 -9.02 -2.35
N ASP A 41 3.17 -9.92 -2.14
CA ASP A 41 3.38 -11.21 -1.49
C ASP A 41 3.78 -12.27 -2.51
N HIS A 42 5.10 -12.39 -2.75
CA HIS A 42 5.68 -13.42 -3.62
C HIS A 42 6.57 -14.37 -2.79
N PRO A 43 5.99 -15.21 -1.92
CA PRO A 43 6.76 -16.06 -0.99
C PRO A 43 7.57 -17.16 -1.70
N TYR A 44 7.34 -17.38 -3.00
CA TYR A 44 8.08 -18.30 -3.84
C TYR A 44 9.33 -17.68 -4.48
N ALA A 45 9.51 -16.36 -4.40
CA ALA A 45 10.69 -15.68 -4.90
C ALA A 45 11.72 -15.56 -3.77
N GLY A 46 12.77 -16.40 -3.79
CA GLY A 46 13.73 -16.51 -2.69
C GLY A 46 14.54 -15.24 -2.38
N ALA A 47 14.59 -14.28 -3.32
CA ALA A 47 15.23 -12.98 -3.12
C ALA A 47 14.27 -11.92 -2.55
N ARG A 48 12.96 -12.17 -2.48
CA ARG A 48 11.97 -11.20 -1.97
C ARG A 48 11.89 -11.26 -0.45
N LEU A 49 11.65 -10.09 0.15
CA LEU A 49 11.26 -10.03 1.57
C LEU A 49 9.88 -10.69 1.78
N ASP A 50 9.71 -11.38 2.92
CA ASP A 50 8.39 -11.86 3.34
C ASP A 50 7.47 -10.67 3.61
N ALA A 51 6.37 -10.57 2.86
CA ALA A 51 5.51 -9.39 2.89
C ALA A 51 4.89 -9.12 4.27
N TYR A 52 4.39 -10.15 4.96
CA TYR A 52 3.71 -9.97 6.24
C TYR A 52 4.69 -9.70 7.38
N ALA A 53 5.84 -10.35 7.38
CA ALA A 53 6.92 -10.07 8.34
C ALA A 53 7.46 -8.64 8.15
N ALA A 54 7.71 -8.23 6.90
CA ALA A 54 8.16 -6.87 6.60
C ALA A 54 7.11 -5.82 7.00
N ILE A 55 5.83 -6.03 6.70
CA ILE A 55 4.74 -5.15 7.13
C ILE A 55 4.71 -5.04 8.66
N GLY A 56 4.71 -6.16 9.38
CA GLY A 56 4.67 -6.16 10.84
C GLY A 56 5.88 -5.45 11.45
N PHE A 57 7.08 -5.69 10.92
CA PHE A 57 8.31 -5.05 11.35
C PHE A 57 8.28 -3.53 11.14
N LEU A 58 7.89 -3.08 9.95
CA LEU A 58 7.85 -1.66 9.59
C LEU A 58 6.76 -0.90 10.37
N LEU A 59 5.59 -1.49 10.54
CA LEU A 59 4.51 -0.89 11.36
C LEU A 59 4.88 -0.79 12.84
N GLY A 60 5.78 -1.65 13.33
CA GLY A 60 6.35 -1.52 14.68
C GLY A 60 7.31 -0.33 14.83
N ARG A 61 7.78 0.25 13.72
CA ARG A 61 8.74 1.37 13.68
C ARG A 61 8.10 2.71 13.34
N THR A 62 6.96 2.69 12.66
CA THR A 62 6.22 3.90 12.25
C THR A 62 5.11 4.26 13.24
N ARG A 63 4.50 5.44 13.07
CA ARG A 63 3.44 5.91 13.97
C ARG A 63 2.08 6.11 13.34
N ARG A 64 1.99 6.33 12.03
CA ARG A 64 0.74 6.75 11.37
C ARG A 64 0.41 5.95 10.12
N ILE A 65 1.41 5.61 9.30
CA ILE A 65 1.23 4.92 8.03
C ILE A 65 0.72 3.49 8.23
N ALA A 66 -0.24 3.06 7.41
CA ALA A 66 -0.71 1.67 7.35
C ALA A 66 0.12 0.83 6.36
N GLY A 67 0.06 -0.50 6.49
CA GLY A 67 0.75 -1.44 5.61
C GLY A 67 -0.18 -2.54 5.13
N LEU A 68 -0.09 -2.92 3.85
CA LEU A 68 -0.89 -4.00 3.29
C LEU A 68 -0.16 -4.83 2.23
N ALA A 69 -0.59 -6.08 2.06
CA ALA A 69 -0.14 -6.96 0.99
C ALA A 69 -0.93 -6.67 -0.31
N ASN A 70 -0.23 -6.46 -1.41
CA ASN A 70 -0.79 -6.19 -2.74
C ASN A 70 -0.13 -7.11 -3.79
N VAL A 71 -0.68 -8.30 -4.07
CA VAL A 71 -1.86 -8.94 -3.46
C VAL A 71 -1.42 -10.16 -2.64
N THR A 72 -2.19 -10.53 -1.62
CA THR A 72 -1.94 -11.74 -0.82
C THR A 72 -1.93 -13.01 -1.68
N ASN A 73 -0.90 -13.84 -1.51
CA ASN A 73 -0.82 -15.13 -2.18
C ASN A 73 -1.65 -16.18 -1.43
N LEU A 74 -2.96 -16.24 -1.70
CA LEU A 74 -3.87 -17.16 -1.01
C LEU A 74 -3.44 -18.64 -1.04
N PRO A 75 -2.87 -19.20 -2.13
CA PRO A 75 -2.42 -20.59 -2.13
C PRO A 75 -1.36 -20.92 -1.07
N THR A 76 -0.53 -19.94 -0.70
CA THR A 76 0.54 -20.10 0.30
C THR A 76 0.22 -19.44 1.65
N ARG A 77 -0.87 -18.68 1.71
CA ARG A 77 -1.37 -17.96 2.90
C ARG A 77 -2.79 -18.42 3.24
N PRO A 78 -2.96 -19.59 3.87
CA PRO A 78 -4.29 -20.14 4.12
C PRO A 78 -5.10 -19.25 5.08
N ALA A 79 -6.41 -19.22 4.90
CA ALA A 79 -7.31 -18.33 5.63
C ALA A 79 -7.16 -18.36 7.17
N PRO A 80 -6.94 -19.51 7.84
CA PRO A 80 -6.69 -19.53 9.29
C PRO A 80 -5.44 -18.77 9.73
N MET A 81 -4.38 -18.78 8.91
CA MET A 81 -3.16 -18.02 9.18
C MET A 81 -3.44 -16.52 9.03
N LEU A 82 -4.12 -16.13 7.94
CA LEU A 82 -4.48 -14.73 7.68
C LEU A 82 -5.39 -14.16 8.77
N ALA A 83 -6.39 -14.93 9.22
CA ALA A 83 -7.31 -14.53 10.29
C ALA A 83 -6.59 -14.21 11.62
N ARG A 84 -5.39 -14.77 11.84
CA ARG A 84 -4.56 -14.50 13.02
C ARG A 84 -3.55 -13.38 12.82
N THR A 85 -3.26 -13.02 11.57
CA THR A 85 -2.16 -12.12 11.19
C THR A 85 -2.67 -10.73 10.83
N VAL A 86 -3.88 -10.62 10.29
CA VAL A 86 -4.47 -9.35 9.84
C VAL A 86 -5.93 -9.23 10.27
N ALA A 87 -6.32 -8.00 10.62
CA ALA A 87 -7.73 -7.65 10.69
C ALA A 87 -8.35 -7.71 9.29
N ALA A 88 -9.67 -7.91 9.21
CA ALA A 88 -10.38 -7.93 7.94
C ALA A 88 -10.10 -6.62 7.15
N PRO A 89 -9.52 -6.69 5.95
CA PRO A 89 -9.12 -5.49 5.24
C PRO A 89 -10.33 -4.81 4.58
N PRO A 90 -10.31 -3.46 4.43
CA PRO A 90 -11.23 -2.75 3.55
C PRO A 90 -11.01 -3.13 2.08
N VAL A 91 -11.97 -2.80 1.21
CA VAL A 91 -11.90 -3.14 -0.22
C VAL A 91 -11.19 -2.02 -0.98
N TRP A 92 -9.99 -2.33 -1.48
CA TRP A 92 -9.15 -1.41 -2.26
C TRP A 92 -9.13 -1.81 -3.74
N THR A 93 -9.18 -0.84 -4.65
CA THR A 93 -9.04 -1.11 -6.10
C THR A 93 -7.98 -0.21 -6.73
N GLY A 94 -7.12 -0.80 -7.56
CA GLY A 94 -6.14 -0.07 -8.36
C GLY A 94 -6.68 0.22 -9.76
N SER A 95 -6.56 1.47 -10.21
CA SER A 95 -6.96 1.90 -11.55
C SER A 95 -6.02 2.93 -12.14
N VAL A 96 -5.86 2.94 -13.46
CA VAL A 96 -5.01 3.91 -14.15
C VAL A 96 -5.82 4.64 -15.23
N GLY A 97 -5.64 5.94 -15.34
CA GLY A 97 -6.32 6.79 -16.31
C GLY A 97 -7.67 7.33 -15.85
N ARG A 98 -8.07 8.49 -16.37
CA ARG A 98 -9.19 9.32 -15.88
C ARG A 98 -10.52 8.56 -15.75
N ARG A 99 -10.85 7.69 -16.71
CA ARG A 99 -12.12 6.93 -16.70
C ARG A 99 -12.13 5.81 -15.66
N SER A 100 -10.99 5.15 -15.48
CA SER A 100 -10.85 4.06 -14.50
C SER A 100 -10.79 4.63 -13.08
N LEU A 101 -10.07 5.75 -12.88
CA LEU A 101 -10.08 6.52 -11.63
C LEU A 101 -11.49 6.98 -11.24
N ALA A 102 -12.29 7.48 -12.19
CA ALA A 102 -13.68 7.87 -11.95
C ALA A 102 -14.61 6.69 -11.62
N ALA A 103 -14.26 5.47 -12.02
CA ALA A 103 -14.98 4.26 -11.60
C ALA A 103 -14.53 3.83 -10.19
N THR A 104 -13.23 3.81 -9.91
CA THR A 104 -12.67 3.50 -8.58
C THR A 104 -13.21 4.44 -7.50
N GLY A 105 -13.26 5.75 -7.75
CA GLY A 105 -13.84 6.71 -6.80
C GLY A 105 -15.32 6.48 -6.49
N ARG A 106 -16.04 5.63 -7.24
CA ARG A 106 -17.44 5.27 -6.96
C ARG A 106 -17.61 4.01 -6.12
N VAL A 107 -16.61 3.12 -6.08
CA VAL A 107 -16.81 1.74 -5.58
C VAL A 107 -15.74 1.25 -4.61
N ALA A 108 -14.66 1.99 -4.41
CA ALA A 108 -13.55 1.60 -3.54
C ALA A 108 -13.38 2.56 -2.38
N ASP A 109 -12.85 2.06 -1.27
CA ASP A 109 -12.51 2.86 -0.10
C ASP A 109 -11.21 3.67 -0.32
N GLY A 110 -10.48 3.41 -1.41
CA GLY A 110 -9.43 4.28 -1.95
C GLY A 110 -8.60 3.64 -3.05
N TRP A 111 -7.45 4.27 -3.35
CA TRP A 111 -6.67 4.02 -4.56
C TRP A 111 -5.17 3.91 -4.27
N ILE A 112 -4.51 2.91 -4.88
CA ILE A 112 -3.07 2.67 -4.76
C ILE A 112 -2.50 2.50 -6.18
N PRO A 113 -1.66 3.41 -6.68
CA PRO A 113 -1.04 3.24 -7.97
C PRO A 113 0.13 2.25 -7.87
N GLY A 114 0.21 1.31 -8.83
CA GLY A 114 1.41 0.50 -9.03
C GLY A 114 2.57 1.37 -9.51
N HIS A 115 3.77 1.16 -8.97
CA HIS A 115 4.98 1.94 -9.28
C HIS A 115 4.94 3.44 -8.92
N ALA A 116 4.13 3.85 -7.93
CA ALA A 116 4.09 5.24 -7.45
C ALA A 116 5.22 5.57 -6.47
N ALA A 117 6.47 5.32 -6.87
CA ALA A 117 7.63 5.82 -6.12
C ALA A 117 7.82 7.35 -6.26
N ASP A 118 6.99 8.01 -7.08
CA ASP A 118 7.07 9.44 -7.35
C ASP A 118 6.16 10.29 -6.46
N TRP A 119 5.80 9.86 -5.25
CA TRP A 119 4.84 10.59 -4.39
C TRP A 119 5.30 12.02 -4.01
N LEU A 120 6.59 12.32 -4.20
CA LEU A 120 7.17 13.66 -4.05
C LEU A 120 6.94 14.57 -5.28
N SER A 121 6.49 14.02 -6.41
CA SER A 121 6.27 14.74 -7.66
C SER A 121 5.12 15.74 -7.55
N GLU A 122 5.22 16.83 -8.33
CA GLU A 122 4.14 17.84 -8.42
C GLU A 122 2.81 17.21 -8.85
N ARG A 123 2.87 16.21 -9.73
CA ARG A 123 1.71 15.47 -10.21
C ARG A 123 1.00 14.74 -9.08
N TYR A 124 1.74 14.10 -8.18
CA TYR A 124 1.16 13.42 -7.03
C TYR A 124 0.55 14.42 -6.04
N ARG A 125 1.29 15.47 -5.68
CA ARG A 125 0.83 16.53 -4.76
C ARG A 125 -0.44 17.23 -5.24
N THR A 126 -0.56 17.51 -6.54
CA THR A 126 -1.74 18.16 -7.16
C THR A 126 -2.90 17.21 -7.42
N SER A 127 -2.73 15.90 -7.25
CA SER A 127 -3.82 14.91 -7.35
C SER A 127 -4.65 14.82 -6.07
N ARG A 128 -4.08 15.21 -4.91
CA ARG A 128 -4.76 15.24 -3.59
C ARG A 128 -6.11 15.98 -3.59
N PRO A 129 -6.24 17.16 -4.22
CA PRO A 129 -7.49 17.92 -4.19
C PRO A 129 -8.55 17.47 -5.21
N VAL A 130 -8.19 16.71 -6.25
CA VAL A 130 -9.06 16.44 -7.42
C VAL A 130 -10.13 15.37 -7.14
N THR A 131 -9.95 14.59 -6.08
CA THR A 131 -10.73 13.38 -5.81
C THR A 131 -11.57 13.47 -4.53
N GLY A 132 -11.59 14.63 -3.88
CA GLY A 132 -12.39 14.94 -2.67
C GLY A 132 -13.50 15.97 -2.90
N GLY A 133 -14.20 15.89 -4.04
CA GLY A 133 -15.39 16.71 -4.35
C GLY A 133 -16.68 15.92 -4.20
#